data_AF-M5C1I0-F1
#
_entry.id   AF-M5C1I0-F1
#
_cell.length_a   1.000
_cell.length_b   1.000
_cell.length_c   1.000
_cell.angle_alpha   90.00
_cell.angle_beta   90.00
_cell.angle_gamma   90.00
#
_symmetry.space_group_name_H-M   'P 1'
#
loop_
_entity.id
_entity.type
_entity.pdbx_description
1 polymer ?
#
loop_
_entity_poly.entity_id
_entity_poly.type
_entity_poly.pdbx_seq_one_letter_code
_entity_poly.pdbx_strand_id
1 'polypeptide(L)'
;MLGLRQEILPPSGVEFAKCMRLTHSTLNSNSRQKIICNLVVARNNYLRVFEVVEEQAGTSGNAEGSASEPVPGEMEMDSHGDGFINVTELRAAVRVPPQTMLKLHLIREHRIYGIVTGLDQVQTMATTEDGLDRLLISFKDAKVS
;
A
#
# COMPACT_ATOMS: atom_id res chain seq x y z
N MET A 1 25.30 -3.57 41.73
CA MET A 1 24.50 -2.49 41.13
C MET A 1 23.38 -3.16 40.33
N LEU A 2 22.13 -3.05 40.78
CA LEU A 2 20.99 -3.67 40.11
C LEU A 2 20.14 -2.58 39.46
N GLY A 3 19.83 -2.73 38.18
CA GLY A 3 18.97 -1.81 37.42
C GLY A 3 18.10 -2.59 36.43
N LEU A 4 16.84 -2.19 36.30
CA LEU A 4 15.89 -2.76 35.34
C LEU A 4 15.79 -1.83 34.14
N ARG A 5 16.11 -2.32 32.94
CA ARG A 5 15.96 -1.57 31.69
C ARG A 5 14.54 -1.75 31.15
N GLN A 6 13.80 -0.64 31.03
CA GLN A 6 12.50 -0.60 30.36
C GLN A 6 12.57 0.33 29.14
N GLU A 7 11.99 -0.12 28.03
CA GLU A 7 11.90 0.65 26.79
C GLU A 7 10.46 1.10 26.60
N ILE A 8 10.23 2.42 26.66
CA ILE A 8 8.88 3.02 26.64
C ILE A 8 8.41 3.24 25.21
N LEU A 9 9.31 3.61 24.31
CA LEU A 9 9.02 3.81 22.89
C LEU A 9 10.03 3.02 22.04
N PRO A 10 9.57 2.22 21.08
CA PRO A 10 10.47 1.54 20.16
C PRO A 10 11.11 2.54 19.19
N PRO A 11 12.28 2.22 18.61
CA PRO A 11 12.89 3.04 17.57
C PRO A 11 11.94 3.16 16.37
N SER A 12 11.69 4.40 15.97
CA SER A 12 10.72 4.74 14.92
C SER A 12 11.32 4.86 13.53
N GLY A 13 12.60 5.23 13.42
CA GLY A 13 13.27 5.35 12.12
C GLY A 13 13.61 4.00 11.47
N VAL A 14 14.05 4.06 10.21
CA VAL A 14 14.43 2.92 9.37
C VAL A 14 15.86 3.13 8.89
N GLU A 15 16.68 2.08 8.93
CA GLU A 15 18.06 2.09 8.44
C GLU A 15 18.21 1.20 7.20
N PHE A 16 17.56 0.04 7.20
CA PHE A 16 17.54 -0.90 6.09
C PHE A 16 16.10 -1.16 5.64
N ALA A 17 15.90 -1.31 4.33
CA ALA A 17 14.59 -1.62 3.75
C ALA A 17 14.75 -2.50 2.50
N LYS A 18 13.83 -3.46 2.32
CA LYS A 18 13.77 -4.30 1.12
C LYS A 18 12.32 -4.70 0.81
N CYS A 19 11.96 -4.61 -0.46
CA CYS A 19 10.70 -5.15 -0.98
C CYS A 19 10.91 -6.58 -1.48
N MET A 20 10.04 -7.51 -1.09
CA MET A 20 10.10 -8.91 -1.52
C MET A 20 8.74 -9.60 -1.40
N ARG A 21 8.60 -10.82 -1.91
CA ARG A 21 7.45 -11.70 -1.71
C ARG A 21 7.74 -12.64 -0.54
N LEU A 22 7.53 -12.16 0.67
CA LEU A 22 7.80 -12.89 1.90
C LEU A 22 6.60 -13.75 2.34
N THR A 23 5.38 -13.33 2.02
CA THR A 23 4.15 -14.00 2.46
C THR A 23 3.29 -14.45 1.28
N HIS A 24 2.56 -15.55 1.43
CA HIS A 24 1.63 -16.06 0.41
C HIS A 24 0.53 -15.06 0.03
N SER A 25 0.22 -14.09 0.89
CA SER A 25 -0.69 -12.99 0.58
C SER A 25 -0.23 -12.14 -0.61
N THR A 26 1.07 -12.08 -0.91
CA THR A 26 1.58 -11.42 -2.13
C THR A 26 1.35 -12.23 -3.41
N LEU A 27 1.09 -13.53 -3.30
CA LEU A 27 0.79 -14.40 -4.44
C LEU A 27 -0.71 -14.42 -4.77
N ASN A 28 -1.55 -14.15 -3.77
CA ASN A 28 -2.99 -14.19 -3.89
C ASN A 28 -3.57 -12.77 -4.06
N SER A 29 -3.87 -12.37 -5.29
CA SER A 29 -4.51 -11.08 -5.57
C SER A 29 -6.03 -11.18 -5.43
N ASN A 30 -6.60 -10.47 -4.46
CA ASN A 30 -8.05 -10.23 -4.41
C ASN A 30 -8.43 -8.98 -5.21
N SER A 31 -9.62 -8.97 -5.83
CA SER A 31 -10.05 -7.87 -6.71
C SER A 31 -10.30 -6.54 -5.99
N ARG A 32 -10.50 -6.55 -4.67
CA ARG A 32 -10.75 -5.34 -3.85
C ARG A 32 -9.49 -4.72 -3.26
N GLN A 33 -8.50 -5.54 -2.93
CA GLN A 33 -7.24 -5.12 -2.31
C GLN A 33 -6.14 -5.93 -2.95
N LYS A 34 -5.29 -5.23 -3.70
CA LYS A 34 -4.16 -5.84 -4.39
C LYS A 34 -2.91 -5.64 -3.54
N ILE A 35 -2.40 -6.74 -3.00
CA ILE A 35 -1.13 -6.73 -2.27
C ILE A 35 -0.02 -6.73 -3.31
N ILE A 36 0.81 -5.68 -3.29
CA ILE A 36 1.89 -5.49 -4.26
C ILE A 36 3.14 -6.26 -3.83
N CYS A 37 3.56 -6.10 -2.57
CA CYS A 37 4.73 -6.75 -2.01
C CYS A 37 4.74 -6.67 -0.48
N ASN A 38 5.70 -7.38 0.15
CA ASN A 38 6.07 -7.14 1.53
C ASN A 38 7.25 -6.15 1.57
N LEU A 39 7.09 -5.08 2.33
CA LEU A 39 8.17 -4.16 2.68
C LEU A 39 8.74 -4.57 4.05
N VAL A 40 9.97 -5.08 4.05
CA VAL A 40 10.71 -5.41 5.26
C VAL A 40 11.60 -4.23 5.60
N VAL A 41 11.50 -3.71 6.82
CA VAL A 41 12.36 -2.63 7.33
C VAL A 41 13.05 -3.05 8.62
N ALA A 42 14.27 -2.57 8.81
CA ALA A 42 15.04 -2.84 10.03
C ALA A 42 15.75 -1.59 10.54
N ARG A 43 15.87 -1.52 11.87
CA ARG A 43 16.74 -0.58 12.58
C ARG A 43 17.12 -1.16 13.93
N ASN A 44 18.38 -1.02 14.31
CA ASN A 44 18.90 -1.62 15.55
C ASN A 44 18.56 -3.11 15.62
N ASN A 45 17.73 -3.49 16.60
CA ASN A 45 17.29 -4.84 16.88
C ASN A 45 15.79 -5.05 16.59
N TYR A 46 15.20 -4.16 15.79
CA TYR A 46 13.81 -4.22 15.35
C TYR A 46 13.75 -4.54 13.86
N LEU A 47 12.93 -5.53 13.51
CA LEU A 47 12.57 -5.90 12.16
C LEU A 47 11.05 -5.81 12.03
N ARG A 48 10.55 -5.06 11.06
CA ARG A 48 9.12 -4.92 10.79
C ARG A 48 8.82 -5.33 9.37
N VAL A 49 7.71 -6.02 9.19
CA VAL A 49 7.21 -6.44 7.89
C VAL A 49 5.88 -5.76 7.66
N PHE A 50 5.79 -5.03 6.56
CA PHE A 50 4.57 -4.39 6.09
C PHE A 50 4.09 -5.07 4.81
N GLU A 51 2.79 -5.09 4.59
CA GLU A 51 2.20 -5.31 3.27
C GLU A 51 1.93 -3.97 2.61
N VAL A 52 2.36 -3.82 1.36
CA VAL A 52 2.01 -2.68 0.52
C VAL A 52 0.73 -3.04 -0.22
N VAL A 53 -0.37 -2.41 0.17
CA VAL A 53 -1.71 -2.70 -0.36
C VAL A 53 -2.17 -1.54 -1.23
N GLU A 54 -2.56 -1.85 -2.47
CA GLU A 54 -3.28 -0.95 -3.35
C GLU A 54 -4.78 -1.14 -3.13
N GLU A 55 -5.43 -0.08 -2.64
CA GLU A 55 -6.87 -0.03 -2.43
C GLU A 55 -7.49 0.93 -3.45
N GLN A 56 -8.55 0.48 -4.13
CA GLN A 56 -9.36 1.39 -4.96
C GLN A 56 -10.07 2.34 -4.02
N ALA A 57 -9.90 3.66 -4.20
CA ALA A 57 -10.75 4.62 -3.56
C ALA A 57 -12.16 4.40 -4.11
N GLY A 58 -12.97 3.66 -3.34
CA GLY A 58 -14.40 3.71 -3.55
C GLY A 58 -14.80 5.17 -3.50
N THR A 59 -15.63 5.61 -4.44
CA THR A 59 -16.45 6.79 -4.25
C THR A 59 -17.28 6.56 -2.98
N SER A 60 -16.72 6.85 -1.82
CA SER A 60 -17.48 7.08 -0.61
C SER A 60 -18.23 8.37 -0.86
N GLY A 61 -19.37 8.25 -1.55
CA GLY A 61 -20.39 9.27 -1.58
C GLY A 61 -20.79 9.49 -0.14
N ASN A 62 -20.20 10.50 0.48
CA ASN A 62 -20.78 11.14 1.65
C ASN A 62 -22.07 11.76 1.14
N ALA A 63 -23.16 11.00 1.22
CA ALA A 63 -24.51 11.53 1.15
C ALA A 63 -24.75 12.32 2.44
N GLU A 64 -24.13 13.49 2.55
CA GLU A 64 -24.50 14.53 3.49
C GLU A 64 -24.80 15.77 2.67
N GLY A 65 -26.05 16.23 2.84
CA GLY A 65 -26.76 17.05 1.87
C GLY A 65 -26.15 18.40 1.57
N SER A 66 -26.21 18.76 0.29
CA SER A 66 -26.62 20.11 -0.10
C SER A 66 -27.56 19.97 -1.31
N ALA A 67 -28.84 19.80 -1.02
CA ALA A 67 -29.88 20.04 -2.01
C ALA A 67 -29.83 21.54 -2.35
N SER A 68 -29.09 21.92 -3.38
CA SER A 68 -29.34 23.17 -4.08
C SER A 68 -30.45 22.87 -5.07
N GLU A 69 -31.68 23.19 -4.70
CA GLU A 69 -32.82 23.22 -5.62
C GLU A 69 -32.47 24.12 -6.81
N PRO A 70 -32.59 23.65 -8.06
CA PRO A 70 -32.48 24.52 -9.22
C PRO A 70 -33.73 25.41 -9.30
N VAL A 71 -33.53 26.73 -9.19
CA VAL A 71 -34.59 27.74 -9.32
C VAL A 71 -35.16 27.68 -10.76
N PRO A 72 -36.47 27.39 -10.94
CA PRO A 72 -37.10 27.40 -12.24
C PRO A 72 -37.45 28.84 -12.61
N GLY A 73 -36.66 29.48 -13.46
CA GLY A 73 -36.93 30.89 -13.77
C GLY A 73 -36.12 31.61 -14.84
N GLU A 74 -35.24 30.96 -15.58
CA GLU A 74 -34.44 31.66 -16.61
C GLU A 74 -34.57 30.95 -17.96
N MET A 75 -35.63 31.33 -18.67
CA MET A 75 -35.77 31.14 -20.11
C MET A 75 -35.09 32.33 -20.79
N GLU A 76 -34.07 32.08 -21.61
CA GLU A 76 -33.82 32.90 -22.78
C GLU A 76 -33.55 31.98 -23.98
N MET A 77 -34.11 32.40 -25.11
CA MET A 77 -34.52 31.56 -26.23
C MET A 77 -33.71 32.00 -27.45
N ASP A 78 -32.91 31.12 -28.04
CA ASP A 78 -32.29 31.32 -29.34
C ASP A 78 -32.92 30.40 -30.39
N SER A 79 -33.73 31.05 -31.21
CA SER A 79 -34.44 30.53 -32.35
C SER A 79 -33.52 30.43 -33.57
N HIS A 80 -32.75 29.34 -33.71
CA HIS A 80 -32.32 28.87 -35.02
C HIS A 80 -32.00 27.37 -35.00
N GLY A 81 -32.57 26.67 -35.97
CA GLY A 81 -32.68 25.23 -36.00
C GLY A 81 -31.46 24.49 -36.54
N ASP A 82 -31.51 23.20 -36.22
CA ASP A 82 -30.98 22.05 -36.91
C ASP A 82 -29.51 21.68 -36.72
N GLY A 83 -29.32 20.45 -36.25
CA GLY A 83 -28.04 19.89 -35.86
C GLY A 83 -28.22 18.87 -34.75
N PHE A 84 -28.93 17.77 -35.02
CA PHE A 84 -28.94 16.59 -34.17
C PHE A 84 -27.51 16.02 -34.06
N ILE A 85 -26.73 16.52 -33.12
CA ILE A 85 -25.56 15.79 -32.62
C ILE A 85 -26.06 14.77 -31.60
N ASN A 86 -25.93 13.50 -31.95
CA ASN A 86 -26.22 12.41 -31.05
C ASN A 86 -25.21 12.46 -29.87
N VAL A 87 -25.60 13.05 -28.74
CA VAL A 87 -24.77 13.26 -27.53
C VAL A 87 -24.38 11.93 -26.85
N THR A 88 -24.79 10.79 -27.40
CA THR A 88 -24.55 9.47 -26.82
C THR A 88 -23.12 8.96 -27.04
N GLU A 89 -22.34 9.50 -27.99
CA GLU A 89 -21.01 8.97 -28.34
C GLU A 89 -19.81 9.84 -27.90
N LEU A 90 -20.02 11.12 -27.51
CA LEU A 90 -18.93 11.94 -26.95
C LEU A 90 -18.75 11.81 -25.43
N ARG A 91 -19.50 10.90 -24.78
CA ARG A 91 -19.19 10.40 -23.44
C ARG A 91 -18.33 9.14 -23.45
N ALA A 92 -17.55 8.93 -24.52
CA ALA A 92 -16.40 8.04 -24.50
C ALA A 92 -15.33 8.61 -23.56
N ALA A 93 -15.58 8.42 -22.26
CA ALA A 93 -14.57 8.19 -21.25
C ALA A 93 -13.36 9.13 -21.28
N VAL A 94 -13.54 10.36 -20.78
CA VAL A 94 -12.56 10.85 -19.80
C VAL A 94 -12.73 9.93 -18.58
N ARG A 95 -12.24 8.69 -18.67
CA ARG A 95 -12.07 7.81 -17.52
C ARG A 95 -11.02 8.51 -16.69
N VAL A 96 -11.47 9.32 -15.73
CA VAL A 96 -10.63 9.66 -14.58
C VAL A 96 -10.15 8.29 -14.07
N PRO A 97 -8.84 8.01 -14.11
CA PRO A 97 -8.34 6.72 -13.66
C PRO A 97 -8.85 6.49 -12.25
N PRO A 98 -9.32 5.27 -11.91
CA PRO A 98 -9.77 4.98 -10.56
C PRO A 98 -8.64 5.40 -9.60
N GLN A 99 -8.93 6.32 -8.70
CA GLN A 99 -7.94 6.81 -7.75
C GLN A 99 -7.59 5.63 -6.84
N THR A 100 -6.38 5.09 -6.95
CA THR A 100 -5.90 4.06 -6.02
C THR A 100 -5.04 4.72 -4.94
N MET A 101 -5.19 4.27 -3.70
CA MET A 101 -4.36 4.69 -2.58
C MET A 101 -3.48 3.53 -2.14
N LEU A 102 -2.20 3.82 -1.89
CA LEU A 102 -1.27 2.86 -1.31
C LEU A 102 -1.29 2.97 0.21
N LYS A 103 -1.52 1.85 0.88
CA LYS A 103 -1.46 1.74 2.34
C LYS A 103 -0.38 0.74 2.74
N LEU A 104 0.30 1.04 3.85
CA LEU A 104 1.24 0.14 4.49
C LEU A 104 0.56 -0.50 5.70
N HIS A 105 0.33 -1.81 5.63
CA HIS A 105 -0.23 -2.56 6.76
C HIS A 105 0.89 -3.28 7.50
N LEU A 106 1.14 -2.92 8.76
CA LEU A 106 2.10 -3.65 9.59
C LEU A 106 1.55 -5.04 9.89
N ILE A 107 2.18 -6.08 9.35
CA ILE A 107 1.75 -7.47 9.56
C ILE A 107 2.54 -8.14 10.69
N ARG A 108 3.82 -7.80 10.84
CA ARG A 108 4.69 -8.37 11.87
C ARG A 108 5.76 -7.39 12.35
N GLU A 109 6.04 -7.44 13.65
CA GLU A 109 7.20 -6.82 14.27
C GLU A 109 7.97 -7.89 15.06
N HIS A 110 9.29 -7.90 14.90
CA HIS A 110 10.21 -8.80 15.60
C HIS A 110 11.30 -8.00 16.30
N ARG A 111 11.49 -8.30 17.59
CA ARG A 111 12.69 -7.89 18.34
C ARG A 111 13.73 -8.99 18.23
N ILE A 112 14.73 -8.79 17.39
CA ILE A 112 15.78 -9.78 17.11
C ILE A 112 16.99 -9.58 18.02
N TYR A 113 17.79 -10.64 18.20
CA TYR A 113 18.98 -10.61 19.05
C TYR A 113 20.19 -10.17 18.24
N GLY A 114 20.54 -8.89 18.35
CA GLY A 114 21.67 -8.29 17.68
C GLY A 114 21.30 -6.98 16.99
N ILE A 115 22.31 -6.27 16.54
CA ILE A 115 22.13 -5.05 15.74
C ILE A 115 22.25 -5.44 14.27
N VAL A 116 21.17 -5.20 13.52
CA VAL A 116 21.14 -5.38 12.06
C VAL A 116 22.13 -4.43 11.42
N THR A 117 22.87 -4.94 10.45
CA THR A 117 23.88 -4.20 9.67
C THR A 117 23.68 -4.33 8.16
N GLY A 118 22.74 -5.19 7.75
CA GLY A 118 22.42 -5.43 6.36
C GLY A 118 21.18 -6.30 6.27
N LEU A 119 20.45 -6.10 5.18
CA LEU A 119 19.19 -6.77 4.89
C LEU A 119 19.09 -6.96 3.39
N ASP A 120 18.91 -8.20 2.93
CA ASP A 120 18.76 -8.49 1.50
C ASP A 120 17.80 -9.64 1.23
N GLN A 121 17.43 -9.77 -0.05
CA GLN A 121 16.57 -10.82 -0.56
C GLN A 121 17.41 -11.90 -1.23
N VAL A 122 17.10 -13.16 -0.93
CA VAL A 122 17.73 -14.31 -1.56
C VAL A 122 16.66 -15.23 -2.14
N GLN A 123 16.92 -15.77 -3.33
CA GLN A 123 16.12 -16.84 -3.92
C GLN A 123 16.89 -18.14 -3.77
N THR A 124 16.21 -19.15 -3.24
CA THR A 124 16.78 -20.48 -2.99
C THR A 124 16.03 -21.52 -3.83
N MET A 125 16.47 -22.78 -3.81
CA MET A 125 15.69 -23.84 -4.46
C MET A 125 14.28 -23.93 -3.87
N ALA A 126 14.10 -23.70 -2.57
CA ALA A 126 12.77 -23.68 -1.96
C ALA A 126 11.88 -22.55 -2.52
N THR A 127 12.46 -21.41 -2.92
CA THR A 127 11.73 -20.33 -3.60
C THR A 127 11.10 -20.80 -4.92
N THR A 128 11.71 -21.77 -5.59
CA THR A 128 11.12 -22.36 -6.81
C THR A 128 9.94 -23.26 -6.53
N GLU A 129 9.86 -23.82 -5.32
CA GLU A 129 8.78 -24.71 -4.88
C GLU A 129 7.57 -23.91 -4.34
N ASP A 130 7.82 -22.91 -3.50
CA ASP A 130 6.78 -22.13 -2.81
C ASP A 130 6.49 -20.75 -3.43
N GLY A 131 7.35 -20.26 -4.32
CA GLY A 131 7.25 -18.94 -4.95
C GLY A 131 7.64 -17.76 -4.04
N LEU A 132 8.18 -18.03 -2.84
CA LEU A 132 8.50 -17.04 -1.81
C LEU A 132 10.00 -16.76 -1.69
N ASP A 133 10.31 -15.48 -1.54
CA ASP A 133 11.66 -15.01 -1.33
C ASP A 133 12.11 -15.24 0.11
N ARG A 134 13.43 -15.39 0.31
CA ARG A 134 14.04 -15.56 1.64
C ARG A 134 14.72 -14.27 2.06
N LEU A 135 14.56 -13.92 3.33
CA LEU A 135 15.18 -12.74 3.93
C LEU A 135 16.54 -13.13 4.50
N LEU A 136 17.59 -12.42 4.06
CA LEU A 136 18.94 -12.51 4.62
C LEU A 136 19.19 -11.31 5.52
N ILE A 137 19.67 -11.57 6.75
CA ILE A 137 19.97 -10.52 7.72
C ILE A 137 21.41 -10.68 8.21
N SER A 138 22.20 -9.60 8.11
CA SER A 138 23.54 -9.55 8.70
C SER A 138 23.54 -8.73 9.99
N PHE A 139 24.33 -9.16 10.96
CA PHE A 139 24.45 -8.54 12.27
C PHE A 139 25.87 -8.05 12.56
N LYS A 140 25.99 -7.07 13.46
CA LYS A 140 27.26 -6.42 13.83
C LYS A 140 28.38 -7.39 14.23
N ASP A 141 28.05 -8.54 14.83
CA ASP A 141 29.03 -9.54 15.28
C ASP A 141 29.38 -10.57 14.18
N ALA A 142 29.31 -10.17 12.90
CA ALA A 142 29.52 -11.02 11.73
C ALA A 142 28.63 -12.27 11.68
N LYS A 143 27.46 -12.22 12.32
CA LYS A 143 26.43 -13.28 12.23
C LYS A 143 25.56 -13.01 11.02
N VAL A 144 25.15 -14.09 10.35
CA VAL A 144 24.23 -14.05 9.21
C VAL A 144 23.11 -15.05 9.48
N SER A 145 21.87 -14.63 9.27
CA SER A 145 20.66 -15.45 9.45
C SER A 145 19.69 -15.30 8.31
#